data_AF-A0A1F4KG90-F1
#
_entry.id   AF-A0A1F4KG90-F1
#
_cell.length_a   1.000
_cell.length_b   1.000
_cell.length_c   1.000
_cell.angle_alpha   90.00
_cell.angle_beta   90.00
_cell.angle_gamma   90.00
#
_symmetry.space_group_name_H-M   'P 1'
#
loop_
_entity.id
_entity.type
_entity.pdbx_description
1 polymer ?
#
loop_
_entity_poly.entity_id
_entity_poly.type
_entity_poly.pdbx_seq_one_letter_code
_entity_poly.pdbx_strand_id
1 'polypeptide(L)'
;MHPATRAGLTLGLVFALSAPLFAQTSPPLPVNNAPLRTTADGEPSSPKPARPSKLPAKSAKSPAAELPPRTQRTALAPPNKVTQDFYTAYLSENMELAELLLKQGADINCSNCGGPPLLSSALSFSLFKRGGISDHIAWLLARGADPNKMDSEGTPALYNYIAGVSQWGGGLYALGYASDSQLLAWLRALIQAGANPKQGNRNGATPLHVIAKMIQVIDAGDAKMQQRYLALIDELLGNGVDINAKTWDLGYTPLMAGLASGGFGMGTSACNHEMVSYFLTRGADPAVVGKDGKTAYDLALKQATQGVRNCNATLRVLQGSAPTAKNTLPLPTREPQAVTPTAGGGLGNLAGPWKGVLRLRQPSVMVVPVDGSIEPSGAVQLHVASSGMTTHGMVSGVSGDSITLRLRTRAPQGAHFANGSVETPEFVVHGRLADGVYRGDYTAPTDSGEFILCSESVYPVRSECKPSFMEALGGAIGGVLEALGTSP
;
A
#
# COMPACT_ATOMS: atom_id res chain seq x y z
N MET A 1 51.33 16.35 46.95
CA MET A 1 49.88 16.35 47.26
C MET A 1 49.21 15.25 46.45
N HIS A 2 48.98 14.11 47.09
CA HIS A 2 47.97 13.12 46.73
C HIS A 2 47.04 13.02 47.94
N PRO A 3 45.73 12.81 47.73
CA PRO A 3 45.15 11.46 47.82
C PRO A 3 43.98 11.30 46.81
N ALA A 4 43.17 10.26 46.73
CA ALA A 4 43.26 8.82 46.99
C ALA A 4 41.96 8.24 46.39
N THR A 5 42.06 7.05 45.80
CA THR A 5 40.94 6.16 45.48
C THR A 5 40.19 5.78 46.76
N ARG A 6 38.85 5.79 46.72
CA ARG A 6 38.01 5.07 47.70
C ARG A 6 36.86 4.36 47.01
N ALA A 7 36.84 3.06 47.22
CA ALA A 7 35.81 2.12 46.86
C ALA A 7 34.55 2.29 47.74
N GLY A 8 33.41 1.92 47.17
CA GLY A 8 32.17 1.57 47.87
C GLY A 8 31.60 0.28 47.27
N LEU A 9 32.06 -0.86 47.78
CA LEU A 9 31.31 -2.12 47.88
C LEU A 9 30.12 -1.85 48.83
N THR A 10 28.88 -2.30 48.60
CA THR A 10 28.30 -3.65 48.80
C THR A 10 26.78 -3.50 48.47
N LEU A 11 25.97 -4.48 48.05
CA LEU A 11 25.69 -5.83 48.55
C LEU A 11 24.81 -6.50 47.44
N GLY A 12 25.12 -7.70 46.93
CA GLY A 12 24.53 -8.98 47.38
C GLY A 12 23.04 -9.08 47.01
N LEU A 13 22.55 -10.00 46.17
CA LEU A 13 22.73 -11.46 46.26
C LEU A 13 22.62 -12.17 44.90
N VAL A 14 23.47 -13.18 44.77
CA VAL A 14 23.46 -14.31 43.83
C VAL A 14 22.64 -15.46 44.45
N PHE A 15 22.04 -16.31 43.61
CA PHE A 15 21.97 -17.80 43.63
C PHE A 15 20.74 -18.21 42.78
N ALA A 16 20.87 -18.58 41.50
CA ALA A 16 21.39 -19.83 40.93
C ALA A 16 20.51 -21.07 41.16
N LEU A 17 20.06 -21.61 40.01
CA LEU A 17 19.83 -23.01 39.65
C LEU A 17 18.72 -23.81 40.35
N SER A 18 17.70 -24.23 39.57
CA SER A 18 17.49 -25.63 39.14
C SER A 18 16.16 -25.80 38.38
N ALA A 19 16.17 -26.63 37.33
CA ALA A 19 14.97 -27.14 36.65
C ALA A 19 14.24 -28.18 37.53
N PRO A 20 12.95 -28.51 37.25
CA PRO A 20 12.70 -29.70 36.43
C PRO A 20 11.46 -29.63 35.51
N LEU A 21 11.39 -30.65 34.64
CA LEU A 21 10.25 -31.07 33.79
C LEU A 21 8.91 -31.08 34.53
N PHE A 22 7.81 -30.76 33.82
CA PHE A 22 6.62 -31.62 33.76
C PHE A 22 5.86 -31.37 32.45
N ALA A 23 5.60 -32.46 31.73
CA ALA A 23 4.63 -32.54 30.65
C ALA A 23 3.21 -32.45 31.21
N GLN A 24 2.29 -31.80 30.50
CA GLN A 24 0.86 -32.12 30.62
C GLN A 24 0.13 -31.85 29.30
N THR A 25 -0.34 -32.95 28.74
CA THR A 25 -1.23 -33.11 27.60
C THR A 25 -2.64 -32.64 27.95
N SER A 26 -3.29 -31.85 27.08
CA SER A 26 -4.73 -31.59 27.16
C SER A 26 -5.52 -32.68 26.42
N PRO A 27 -6.59 -33.26 26.99
CA PRO A 27 -7.43 -34.25 26.31
C PRO A 27 -8.55 -33.61 25.47
N PRO A 28 -9.15 -34.36 24.51
CA PRO A 28 -10.13 -33.87 23.56
C PRO A 28 -11.57 -33.90 24.10
N LEU A 29 -12.42 -33.03 23.55
CA LEU A 29 -13.87 -32.99 23.77
C LEU A 29 -14.56 -34.22 23.15
N PRO A 30 -15.57 -34.83 23.81
CA PRO A 30 -16.25 -35.99 23.27
C PRO A 30 -17.40 -35.64 22.33
N VAL A 31 -17.47 -36.39 21.24
CA VAL A 31 -18.66 -36.66 20.43
C VAL A 31 -19.52 -37.69 21.18
N ASN A 32 -20.84 -37.52 21.24
CA ASN A 32 -21.71 -38.69 21.40
C ASN A 32 -23.08 -38.52 20.74
N ASN A 33 -23.49 -39.57 20.03
CA ASN A 33 -24.76 -39.77 19.34
C ASN A 33 -25.86 -40.27 20.32
N ALA A 34 -27.12 -39.89 20.04
CA ALA A 34 -28.47 -40.53 20.18
C ALA A 34 -28.69 -41.76 21.14
N PRO A 35 -29.94 -42.15 21.60
CA PRO A 35 -31.27 -41.95 20.95
C PRO A 35 -32.55 -41.84 21.87
N LEU A 36 -33.70 -41.56 21.21
CA LEU A 36 -35.12 -42.00 21.42
C LEU A 36 -35.77 -42.12 22.83
N ARG A 37 -36.92 -41.41 23.06
CA ARG A 37 -38.31 -41.95 23.16
C ARG A 37 -39.39 -40.95 23.66
N THR A 38 -40.52 -40.91 22.93
CA THR A 38 -41.99 -40.84 23.27
C THR A 38 -42.49 -39.87 24.36
N THR A 39 -43.56 -39.06 24.20
CA THR A 39 -45.00 -39.38 23.94
C THR A 39 -45.73 -38.17 23.29
N ALA A 40 -46.60 -38.31 22.27
CA ALA A 40 -48.09 -38.40 22.30
C ALA A 40 -48.76 -37.25 23.11
N ASP A 41 -49.74 -36.45 22.67
CA ASP A 41 -50.90 -36.54 21.74
C ASP A 41 -51.14 -35.13 21.13
N GLY A 42 -51.83 -34.84 20.03
CA GLY A 42 -53.03 -35.41 19.42
C GLY A 42 -53.43 -34.49 18.24
N GLU A 43 -53.81 -35.09 17.13
CA GLU A 43 -54.44 -34.44 15.97
C GLU A 43 -55.97 -34.40 16.19
N PRO A 44 -56.75 -33.60 15.43
CA PRO A 44 -57.39 -34.28 14.31
C PRO A 44 -57.56 -33.45 13.02
N SER A 45 -57.53 -34.23 11.94
CA SER A 45 -58.41 -34.17 10.76
C SER A 45 -58.09 -33.16 9.65
N SER A 46 -57.47 -33.72 8.62
CA SER A 46 -57.54 -33.28 7.23
C SER A 46 -58.80 -33.83 6.53
N PRO A 47 -59.11 -33.34 5.31
CA PRO A 47 -59.50 -34.27 4.26
C PRO A 47 -58.56 -34.18 3.04
N LYS A 48 -58.09 -35.35 2.60
CA LYS A 48 -57.44 -35.64 1.30
C LYS A 48 -58.52 -35.85 0.20
N PRO A 49 -58.18 -36.30 -1.03
CA PRO A 49 -57.37 -35.66 -2.08
C PRO A 49 -58.12 -35.69 -3.45
N ALA A 50 -57.68 -34.90 -4.43
CA ALA A 50 -58.07 -35.13 -5.84
C ALA A 50 -56.82 -35.42 -6.70
N ARG A 51 -56.86 -36.53 -7.45
CA ARG A 51 -55.85 -36.98 -8.44
C ARG A 51 -56.37 -36.65 -9.87
N PRO A 52 -55.58 -36.84 -10.95
CA PRO A 52 -54.95 -35.75 -11.70
C PRO A 52 -55.46 -35.64 -13.15
N SER A 53 -55.54 -34.42 -13.69
CA SER A 53 -55.68 -34.20 -15.13
C SER A 53 -54.32 -34.28 -15.83
N LYS A 54 -54.17 -35.30 -16.69
CA LYS A 54 -53.08 -35.45 -17.67
C LYS A 54 -53.14 -34.31 -18.68
N LEU A 55 -52.02 -33.61 -18.90
CA LEU A 55 -51.62 -32.99 -20.17
C LEU A 55 -50.08 -32.89 -20.20
N PRO A 56 -49.46 -33.00 -21.39
CA PRO A 56 -48.15 -33.64 -21.56
C PRO A 56 -46.96 -32.71 -21.27
N ALA A 57 -45.92 -33.34 -20.73
CA ALA A 57 -44.59 -32.79 -20.56
C ALA A 57 -43.98 -32.39 -21.92
N LYS A 58 -43.67 -31.09 -22.06
CA LYS A 58 -42.48 -30.64 -22.80
C LYS A 58 -41.65 -29.76 -21.87
N SER A 59 -40.98 -30.44 -20.93
CA SER A 59 -39.76 -29.92 -20.32
C SER A 59 -38.71 -29.87 -21.43
N ALA A 60 -38.54 -28.71 -22.04
CA ALA A 60 -37.29 -28.41 -22.74
C ALA A 60 -36.21 -28.35 -21.66
N LYS A 61 -35.43 -29.43 -21.53
CA LYS A 61 -34.16 -29.38 -20.82
C LYS A 61 -33.29 -28.36 -21.56
N SER A 62 -33.20 -27.14 -21.04
CA SER A 62 -32.05 -26.29 -21.36
C SER A 62 -30.80 -27.12 -21.05
N PRO A 63 -29.82 -27.19 -21.96
CA PRO A 63 -28.57 -27.88 -21.65
C PRO A 63 -27.99 -27.15 -20.44
N ALA A 64 -27.86 -27.85 -19.32
CA ALA A 64 -26.98 -27.42 -18.26
C ALA A 64 -25.62 -27.30 -18.93
N ALA A 65 -25.20 -26.06 -19.19
CA ALA A 65 -23.85 -25.78 -19.66
C ALA A 65 -22.93 -26.30 -18.57
N GLU A 66 -22.38 -27.47 -18.82
CA GLU A 66 -21.37 -28.10 -17.99
C GLU A 66 -20.24 -27.08 -17.88
N LEU A 67 -20.10 -26.50 -16.67
CA LEU A 67 -18.99 -25.61 -16.35
C LEU A 67 -17.71 -26.32 -16.78
N PRO A 68 -16.80 -25.66 -17.53
CA PRO A 68 -15.55 -26.28 -17.91
C PRO A 68 -14.87 -26.82 -16.65
N PRO A 69 -14.29 -28.03 -16.70
CA PRO A 69 -13.72 -28.66 -15.53
C PRO A 69 -12.68 -27.69 -14.94
N ARG A 70 -12.89 -27.32 -13.68
CA ARG A 70 -11.86 -26.66 -12.87
C ARG A 70 -10.61 -27.49 -13.04
N THR A 71 -9.61 -26.96 -13.76
CA THR A 71 -8.31 -27.62 -13.95
C THR A 71 -7.86 -28.14 -12.59
N GLN A 72 -7.73 -29.46 -12.47
CA GLN A 72 -7.32 -30.10 -11.22
C GLN A 72 -5.99 -29.47 -10.80
N ARG A 73 -6.00 -28.87 -9.61
CA ARG A 73 -4.83 -28.31 -8.93
C ARG A 73 -3.75 -29.39 -8.88
N THR A 74 -2.69 -29.24 -9.67
CA THR A 74 -1.41 -29.80 -9.26
C THR A 74 -1.00 -29.02 -8.01
N ALA A 75 -1.04 -29.67 -6.84
CA ALA A 75 -0.57 -29.05 -5.61
C ALA A 75 0.88 -28.61 -5.80
N LEU A 76 1.18 -27.34 -5.49
CA LEU A 76 2.55 -26.86 -5.48
C LEU A 76 3.37 -27.71 -4.51
N ALA A 77 4.56 -28.15 -4.93
CA ALA A 77 5.46 -28.86 -4.04
C ALA A 77 5.71 -28.02 -2.77
N PRO A 78 5.78 -28.66 -1.59
CA PRO A 78 6.05 -27.93 -0.36
C PRO A 78 7.39 -27.18 -0.49
N PRO A 79 7.48 -25.94 0.02
CA PRO A 79 8.71 -25.17 -0.07
C PRO A 79 9.83 -25.87 0.71
N ASN A 80 11.07 -25.72 0.24
CA ASN A 80 12.22 -26.28 0.94
C ASN A 80 12.39 -25.62 2.32
N LYS A 81 13.11 -26.29 3.22
CA LYS A 81 13.30 -25.82 4.60
C LYS A 81 13.96 -24.43 4.65
N VAL A 82 14.95 -24.17 3.80
CA VAL A 82 15.66 -22.88 3.73
C VAL A 82 14.69 -21.73 3.43
N THR A 83 13.74 -21.93 2.53
CA THR A 83 12.71 -20.94 2.19
C THR A 83 11.69 -20.77 3.32
N GLN A 84 11.28 -21.86 3.98
CA GLN A 84 10.38 -21.78 5.13
C GLN A 84 11.03 -21.03 6.31
N ASP A 85 12.29 -21.35 6.60
CA ASP A 85 13.08 -20.68 7.64
C ASP A 85 13.24 -19.19 7.29
N PHE A 86 13.45 -18.86 6.00
CA PHE A 86 13.56 -17.47 5.54
C PHE A 86 12.28 -16.67 5.81
N TYR A 87 11.12 -17.22 5.45
CA TYR A 87 9.83 -16.59 5.72
C TYR A 87 9.61 -16.40 7.22
N THR A 88 9.97 -17.40 8.02
CA THR A 88 9.85 -17.33 9.49
C THR A 88 10.77 -16.24 10.06
N ALA A 89 12.03 -16.21 9.62
CA ALA A 89 13.01 -15.20 10.02
C ALA A 89 12.54 -13.79 9.67
N TYR A 90 12.09 -13.58 8.43
CA TYR A 90 11.57 -12.28 7.97
C TYR A 90 10.35 -11.82 8.77
N LEU A 91 9.35 -12.69 8.99
CA LEU A 91 8.15 -12.34 9.76
C LEU A 91 8.43 -12.11 11.25
N SER A 92 9.54 -12.67 11.76
CA SER A 92 10.04 -12.40 13.12
C SER A 92 10.99 -11.21 13.21
N GLU A 93 11.22 -10.50 12.10
CA GLU A 93 12.16 -9.36 11.95
C GLU A 93 13.62 -9.69 12.22
N ASN A 94 13.98 -10.98 12.16
CA ASN A 94 15.38 -11.41 12.17
C ASN A 94 15.97 -11.23 10.77
N MET A 95 16.17 -9.97 10.38
CA MET A 95 16.58 -9.60 9.04
C MET A 95 17.97 -10.12 8.71
N GLU A 96 18.89 -10.18 9.66
CA GLU A 96 20.22 -10.77 9.47
C GLU A 96 20.14 -12.25 9.08
N LEU A 97 19.28 -13.02 9.76
CA LEU A 97 19.03 -14.42 9.39
C LEU A 97 18.31 -14.51 8.04
N ALA A 98 17.36 -13.61 7.76
CA ALA A 98 16.67 -13.57 6.48
C ALA A 98 17.65 -13.35 5.31
N GLU A 99 18.62 -12.44 5.46
CA GLU A 99 19.69 -12.21 4.48
C GLU A 99 20.57 -13.44 4.28
N LEU A 100 20.96 -14.10 5.37
CA LEU A 100 21.77 -15.31 5.31
C LEU A 100 21.03 -16.41 4.55
N LEU A 101 19.74 -16.59 4.80
CA LEU A 101 18.92 -17.61 4.16
C LEU A 101 18.66 -17.30 2.67
N LEU A 102 18.53 -16.03 2.29
CA LEU A 102 18.53 -15.63 0.87
C LEU A 102 19.84 -16.01 0.17
N LYS A 103 20.99 -15.76 0.82
CA LYS A 103 22.30 -16.19 0.29
C LYS A 103 22.43 -17.72 0.19
N GLN A 104 21.68 -18.46 0.98
CA GLN A 104 21.58 -19.93 0.91
C GLN A 104 20.55 -20.44 -0.11
N GLY A 105 19.94 -19.55 -0.90
CA GLY A 105 19.00 -19.92 -1.96
C GLY A 105 17.53 -20.03 -1.51
N ALA A 106 17.13 -19.33 -0.45
CA ALA A 106 15.71 -19.16 -0.13
C ALA A 106 14.96 -18.48 -1.30
N ASP A 107 13.77 -18.98 -1.62
CA ASP A 107 12.91 -18.38 -2.64
C ASP A 107 12.07 -17.23 -2.06
N ILE A 108 12.46 -15.99 -2.36
CA ILE A 108 11.72 -14.78 -1.95
C ILE A 108 10.29 -14.73 -2.52
N ASN A 109 10.03 -15.43 -3.63
CA ASN A 109 8.77 -15.43 -4.37
C ASN A 109 7.87 -16.63 -4.05
N CYS A 110 8.15 -17.35 -2.96
CA CYS A 110 7.36 -18.50 -2.55
C CYS A 110 5.87 -18.14 -2.34
N SER A 111 4.98 -18.90 -2.97
CA SER A 111 3.52 -18.64 -2.96
C SER A 111 2.72 -19.60 -2.06
N ASN A 112 3.40 -20.58 -1.47
CA ASN A 112 2.84 -21.61 -0.60
C ASN A 112 3.63 -21.82 0.70
N CYS A 113 4.38 -20.80 1.15
CA CYS A 113 5.18 -20.81 2.39
C CYS A 113 4.37 -20.50 3.66
N GLY A 114 3.12 -20.95 3.73
CA GLY A 114 2.21 -20.65 4.85
C GLY A 114 1.48 -19.31 4.74
N GLY A 115 1.61 -18.60 3.62
CA GLY A 115 0.91 -17.34 3.33
C GLY A 115 1.14 -16.86 1.89
N PRO A 116 0.61 -15.69 1.51
CA PRO A 116 0.95 -15.03 0.25
C PRO A 116 2.46 -14.72 0.17
N PRO A 117 3.03 -14.55 -1.04
CA PRO A 117 4.40 -14.06 -1.22
C PRO A 117 4.67 -12.84 -0.34
N LEU A 118 5.89 -12.71 0.21
CA LEU A 118 6.19 -11.66 1.19
C LEU A 118 5.83 -10.26 0.69
N LEU A 119 5.99 -9.96 -0.60
CA LEU A 119 5.61 -8.66 -1.17
C LEU A 119 4.09 -8.43 -1.17
N SER A 120 3.30 -9.49 -1.39
CA SER A 120 1.84 -9.47 -1.23
C SER A 120 1.43 -9.36 0.24
N SER A 121 2.23 -9.93 1.15
CA SER A 121 2.00 -9.96 2.60
C SER A 121 2.59 -8.77 3.36
N ALA A 122 3.45 -7.97 2.72
CA ALA A 122 4.13 -6.82 3.31
C ALA A 122 3.16 -5.74 3.81
N LEU A 123 1.90 -5.87 3.40
CA LEU A 123 0.78 -4.98 3.65
C LEU A 123 -0.27 -5.62 4.57
N SER A 124 -0.02 -6.85 5.04
CA SER A 124 -0.82 -7.50 6.09
C SER A 124 -0.34 -7.06 7.48
N PHE A 125 -1.28 -6.95 8.42
CA PHE A 125 -1.17 -6.27 9.72
C PHE A 125 0.06 -6.62 10.59
N SER A 126 0.78 -7.73 10.31
CA SER A 126 1.90 -8.21 11.11
C SER A 126 3.18 -7.37 11.02
N LEU A 127 3.44 -6.64 9.92
CA LEU A 127 4.69 -5.87 9.77
C LEU A 127 4.61 -4.40 10.24
N PHE A 128 3.45 -3.95 10.70
CA PHE A 128 3.22 -2.54 11.04
C PHE A 128 3.91 -2.08 12.33
N LYS A 129 4.42 -3.01 13.16
CA LYS A 129 4.87 -2.66 14.51
C LYS A 129 6.29 -2.09 14.59
N ARG A 130 7.20 -2.29 13.61
CA ARG A 130 8.65 -2.11 13.90
C ARG A 130 9.59 -1.72 12.73
N GLY A 131 9.08 -1.43 11.53
CA GLY A 131 9.85 -0.90 10.40
C GLY A 131 8.85 -0.55 9.31
N GLY A 132 8.85 0.68 8.78
CA GLY A 132 7.74 1.17 7.96
C GLY A 132 7.47 0.26 6.76
N ILE A 133 6.20 0.15 6.31
CA ILE A 133 5.81 -0.62 5.11
C ILE A 133 6.73 -0.32 3.92
N SER A 134 7.10 0.95 3.74
CA SER A 134 7.99 1.38 2.67
C SER A 134 9.33 0.64 2.69
N ASP A 135 9.93 0.45 3.87
CA ASP A 135 11.21 -0.24 4.04
C ASP A 135 11.09 -1.71 3.65
N HIS A 136 10.00 -2.38 4.06
CA HIS A 136 9.74 -3.77 3.71
C HIS A 136 9.49 -3.93 2.20
N ILE A 137 8.68 -3.08 1.59
CA ILE A 137 8.44 -3.09 0.14
C ILE A 137 9.77 -2.89 -0.60
N ALA A 138 10.55 -1.87 -0.23
CA ALA A 138 11.84 -1.59 -0.86
C ALA A 138 12.84 -2.73 -0.70
N TRP A 139 12.97 -3.29 0.51
CA TRP A 139 13.90 -4.37 0.81
C TRP A 139 13.57 -5.64 0.02
N LEU A 140 12.29 -6.01 -0.07
CA LEU A 140 11.83 -7.17 -0.83
C LEU A 140 12.10 -7.01 -2.32
N LEU A 141 11.73 -5.85 -2.88
CA LEU A 141 11.96 -5.54 -4.30
C LEU A 141 13.46 -5.54 -4.64
N ALA A 142 14.29 -4.95 -3.79
CA ALA A 142 15.74 -4.93 -3.97
C ALA A 142 16.39 -6.33 -3.97
N ARG A 143 15.70 -7.34 -3.42
CA ARG A 143 16.15 -8.75 -3.38
C ARG A 143 15.45 -9.65 -4.40
N GLY A 144 14.80 -9.04 -5.40
CA GLY A 144 14.20 -9.78 -6.52
C GLY A 144 12.82 -10.35 -6.20
N ALA A 145 12.10 -9.79 -5.23
CA ALA A 145 10.67 -10.05 -5.11
C ALA A 145 9.97 -9.59 -6.40
N ASP A 146 9.25 -10.51 -7.04
CA ASP A 146 8.50 -10.28 -8.26
C ASP A 146 7.17 -9.60 -7.91
N PRO A 147 6.96 -8.33 -8.32
CA PRO A 147 5.74 -7.58 -8.01
C PRO A 147 4.48 -8.13 -8.69
N ASN A 148 4.63 -9.05 -9.64
CA ASN A 148 3.55 -9.73 -10.37
C ASN A 148 3.32 -11.15 -9.87
N LYS A 149 4.08 -11.59 -8.85
CA LYS A 149 3.93 -12.93 -8.29
C LYS A 149 2.56 -13.09 -7.66
N MET A 150 1.80 -14.05 -8.18
CA MET A 150 0.53 -14.43 -7.60
C MET A 150 0.75 -15.35 -6.39
N ASP A 151 -0.10 -15.19 -5.39
CA ASP A 151 -0.21 -16.17 -4.30
C ASP A 151 -0.79 -17.51 -4.77
N SER A 152 -0.88 -18.48 -3.86
CA SER A 152 -1.42 -19.82 -4.14
C SER A 152 -2.90 -19.81 -4.59
N GLU A 153 -3.64 -18.77 -4.22
CA GLU A 153 -5.03 -18.52 -4.67
C GLU A 153 -5.08 -17.82 -6.03
N GLY A 154 -3.93 -17.39 -6.57
CA GLY A 154 -3.83 -16.73 -7.86
C GLY A 154 -4.12 -15.24 -7.80
N THR A 155 -3.77 -14.59 -6.70
CA THR A 155 -3.98 -13.16 -6.48
C THR A 155 -2.65 -12.42 -6.54
N PRO A 156 -2.50 -11.41 -7.42
CA PRO A 156 -1.28 -10.62 -7.53
C PRO A 156 -1.13 -9.63 -6.36
N ALA A 157 0.11 -9.22 -6.07
CA ALA A 157 0.45 -8.32 -4.95
C ALA A 157 -0.35 -7.01 -4.96
N LEU A 158 -0.49 -6.39 -6.14
CA LEU A 158 -1.21 -5.14 -6.29
C LEU A 158 -2.72 -5.26 -6.03
N TYR A 159 -3.32 -6.41 -6.36
CA TYR A 159 -4.71 -6.69 -5.99
C TYR A 159 -4.84 -6.83 -4.47
N ASN A 160 -3.94 -7.59 -3.83
CA ASN A 160 -3.93 -7.78 -2.38
C ASN A 160 -3.69 -6.47 -1.63
N TYR A 161 -2.83 -5.59 -2.15
CA TYR A 161 -2.64 -4.23 -1.63
C TYR A 161 -3.97 -3.45 -1.57
N ILE A 162 -4.68 -3.36 -2.70
CA ILE A 162 -5.95 -2.64 -2.76
C ILE A 162 -7.01 -3.30 -1.86
N ALA A 163 -7.05 -4.64 -1.81
CA ALA A 163 -7.95 -5.37 -0.92
C ALA A 163 -7.65 -5.11 0.56
N GLY A 164 -6.37 -5.06 0.94
CA GLY A 164 -5.93 -4.74 2.29
C GLY A 164 -6.32 -3.31 2.70
N VAL A 165 -6.10 -2.33 1.82
CA VAL A 165 -6.56 -0.95 2.01
C VAL A 165 -8.08 -0.90 2.19
N SER A 166 -8.82 -1.63 1.36
CA SER A 166 -10.28 -1.66 1.41
C SER A 166 -10.86 -2.31 2.67
N GLN A 167 -10.23 -3.37 3.18
CA GLN A 167 -10.75 -4.15 4.31
C GLN A 167 -10.24 -3.66 5.66
N TRP A 168 -8.96 -3.26 5.73
CA TRP A 168 -8.26 -2.95 6.98
C TRP A 168 -7.73 -1.51 7.01
N GLY A 169 -7.88 -0.75 5.92
CA GLY A 169 -7.39 0.63 5.83
C GLY A 169 -7.85 1.48 7.01
N GLY A 170 -9.12 1.35 7.43
CA GLY A 170 -9.65 2.03 8.62
C GLY A 170 -8.80 1.83 9.88
N GLY A 171 -8.27 0.63 10.10
CA GLY A 171 -7.33 0.33 11.19
C GLY A 171 -5.96 0.97 10.99
N LEU A 172 -5.46 1.04 9.75
CA LEU A 172 -4.18 1.70 9.43
C LEU A 172 -4.24 3.21 9.72
N TYR A 173 -5.39 3.84 9.42
CA TYR A 173 -5.65 5.25 9.71
C TYR A 173 -5.86 5.52 11.19
N ALA A 174 -6.69 4.69 11.86
CA ALA A 174 -7.00 4.87 13.27
C ALA A 174 -5.76 4.73 14.17
N LEU A 175 -4.78 3.94 13.73
CA LEU A 175 -3.51 3.76 14.42
C LEU A 175 -2.40 4.73 13.96
N GLY A 176 -2.69 5.64 13.02
CA GLY A 176 -1.74 6.64 12.52
C GLY A 176 -0.61 6.07 11.65
N TYR A 177 -0.74 4.84 11.16
CA TYR A 177 0.29 4.17 10.35
C TYR A 177 0.24 4.52 8.87
N ALA A 178 -0.89 5.07 8.39
CA ALA A 178 -1.05 5.46 7.00
C ALA A 178 -1.83 6.77 6.88
N SER A 179 -1.44 7.59 5.91
CA SER A 179 -2.18 8.72 5.36
C SER A 179 -2.58 8.44 3.91
N ASP A 180 -3.50 9.24 3.37
CA ASP A 180 -3.96 9.06 1.99
C ASP A 180 -2.80 9.23 0.98
N SER A 181 -1.84 10.11 1.28
CA SER A 181 -0.64 10.28 0.46
C SER A 181 0.32 9.08 0.55
N GLN A 182 0.46 8.46 1.73
CA GLN A 182 1.29 7.27 1.91
C GLN A 182 0.74 6.06 1.16
N LEU A 183 -0.58 5.87 1.17
CA LEU A 183 -1.19 4.82 0.35
C LEU A 183 -0.84 5.02 -1.13
N LEU A 184 -1.11 6.20 -1.68
CA LEU A 184 -0.78 6.48 -3.08
C LEU A 184 0.72 6.33 -3.36
N ALA A 185 1.58 6.70 -2.42
CA ALA A 185 3.02 6.51 -2.55
C ALA A 185 3.39 5.02 -2.64
N TRP A 186 2.81 4.15 -1.79
CA TRP A 186 3.05 2.70 -1.86
C TRP A 186 2.50 2.08 -3.14
N LEU A 187 1.31 2.49 -3.57
CA LEU A 187 0.73 2.07 -4.85
C LEU A 187 1.67 2.42 -6.01
N ARG A 188 2.13 3.67 -6.05
CA ARG A 188 3.07 4.15 -7.08
C ARG A 188 4.40 3.42 -7.01
N ALA A 189 4.95 3.18 -5.83
CA ALA A 189 6.20 2.46 -5.67
C ALA A 189 6.10 1.03 -6.22
N LEU A 190 5.00 0.32 -5.95
CA LEU A 190 4.76 -1.02 -6.53
C LEU A 190 4.67 -0.96 -8.05
N ILE A 191 3.93 0.00 -8.61
CA ILE A 191 3.79 0.16 -10.07
C ILE A 191 5.14 0.51 -10.71
N GLN A 192 5.89 1.45 -10.13
CA GLN A 192 7.23 1.84 -10.57
C GLN A 192 8.22 0.68 -10.52
N ALA A 193 8.07 -0.21 -9.54
CA ALA A 193 8.86 -1.43 -9.43
C ALA A 193 8.44 -2.52 -10.44
N GLY A 194 7.44 -2.28 -11.28
CA GLY A 194 6.99 -3.18 -12.33
C GLY A 194 5.75 -4.01 -12.00
N ALA A 195 5.02 -3.70 -10.91
CA ALA A 195 3.71 -4.29 -10.68
C ALA A 195 2.75 -3.93 -11.82
N ASN A 196 2.08 -4.93 -12.38
CA ASN A 196 1.16 -4.75 -13.49
C ASN A 196 -0.25 -4.41 -12.95
N PRO A 197 -0.72 -3.16 -13.10
CA PRO A 197 -2.03 -2.73 -12.62
C PRO A 197 -3.19 -3.39 -13.37
N LYS A 198 -2.92 -3.95 -14.55
CA LYS A 198 -3.92 -4.63 -15.39
C LYS A 198 -4.07 -6.11 -15.03
N GLN A 199 -3.15 -6.66 -14.22
CA GLN A 199 -3.19 -8.07 -13.85
C GLN A 199 -4.37 -8.33 -12.92
N GLY A 200 -5.32 -9.13 -13.38
CA GLY A 200 -6.40 -9.65 -12.56
C GLY A 200 -5.95 -10.86 -11.75
N ASN A 201 -6.74 -11.22 -10.74
CA ASN A 201 -6.62 -12.53 -10.09
C ASN A 201 -7.04 -13.67 -11.04
N ARG A 202 -7.06 -14.92 -10.55
CA ARG A 202 -7.53 -16.10 -11.30
C ARG A 202 -8.95 -16.05 -11.85
N ASN A 203 -9.77 -15.09 -11.43
CA ASN A 203 -11.09 -14.85 -12.00
C ASN A 203 -11.09 -13.66 -12.99
N GLY A 204 -9.93 -13.15 -13.36
CA GLY A 204 -9.80 -11.93 -14.16
C GLY A 204 -10.20 -10.66 -13.42
N ALA A 205 -10.47 -10.71 -12.10
CA ALA A 205 -10.85 -9.52 -11.35
C ALA A 205 -9.62 -8.64 -11.12
N THR A 206 -9.64 -7.44 -11.70
CA THR A 206 -8.61 -6.40 -11.57
C THR A 206 -8.71 -5.65 -10.24
N PRO A 207 -7.70 -4.85 -9.84
CA PRO A 207 -7.77 -4.03 -8.63
C PRO A 207 -9.00 -3.09 -8.60
N LEU A 208 -9.46 -2.59 -9.75
CA LEU A 208 -10.69 -1.78 -9.82
C LEU A 208 -11.96 -2.55 -9.38
N HIS A 209 -12.03 -3.87 -9.58
CA HIS A 209 -13.15 -4.67 -9.08
C HIS A 209 -13.22 -4.68 -7.56
N VAL A 210 -12.07 -4.59 -6.88
CA VAL A 210 -12.00 -4.53 -5.42
C VAL A 210 -12.49 -3.17 -4.94
N ILE A 211 -12.00 -2.09 -5.54
CA ILE A 211 -12.42 -0.73 -5.17
C ILE A 211 -13.91 -0.54 -5.42
N ALA A 212 -14.45 -1.08 -6.52
CA ALA A 212 -15.86 -0.92 -6.83
C ALA A 212 -16.79 -1.58 -5.79
N LYS A 213 -16.35 -2.63 -5.06
CA LYS A 213 -17.13 -3.17 -3.92
C LYS A 213 -17.38 -2.14 -2.83
N MET A 214 -16.55 -1.09 -2.78
CA MET A 214 -16.72 -0.03 -1.80
C MET A 214 -17.96 0.86 -2.06
N ILE A 215 -18.55 0.78 -3.27
CA ILE A 215 -19.84 1.43 -3.61
C ILE A 215 -20.93 1.08 -2.59
N GLN A 216 -20.86 -0.08 -1.94
CA GLN A 216 -21.89 -0.55 -1.00
C GLN A 216 -21.62 -0.19 0.47
N VAL A 217 -20.40 0.22 0.81
CA VAL A 217 -19.97 0.37 2.21
C VAL A 217 -19.60 1.79 2.57
N ILE A 218 -19.18 2.61 1.61
CA ILE A 218 -18.84 4.01 1.84
C ILE A 218 -20.12 4.83 1.90
N ASP A 219 -20.35 5.46 3.04
CA ASP A 219 -21.44 6.42 3.19
C ASP A 219 -21.31 7.55 2.17
N ALA A 220 -22.42 7.93 1.55
CA ALA A 220 -22.49 9.11 0.68
C ALA A 220 -22.07 10.39 1.44
N GLY A 221 -22.25 10.43 2.77
CA GLY A 221 -21.79 11.55 3.59
C GLY A 221 -20.29 11.55 3.94
N ASP A 222 -19.55 10.45 3.74
CA ASP A 222 -18.13 10.36 4.11
C ASP A 222 -17.22 10.84 2.97
N ALA A 223 -17.20 12.16 2.77
CA ALA A 223 -16.42 12.81 1.71
C ALA A 223 -14.92 12.45 1.78
N LYS A 224 -14.37 12.27 2.98
CA LYS A 224 -12.94 11.93 3.15
C LYS A 224 -12.65 10.51 2.69
N MET A 225 -13.46 9.55 3.11
CA MET A 225 -13.31 8.17 2.65
C MET A 225 -13.55 8.07 1.14
N GLN A 226 -14.56 8.76 0.61
CA GLN A 226 -14.79 8.81 -0.83
C GLN A 226 -13.57 9.32 -1.59
N GLN A 227 -13.06 10.52 -1.26
CA GLN A 227 -11.92 11.14 -1.94
C GLN A 227 -10.70 10.22 -2.04
N ARG A 228 -10.42 9.46 -0.97
CA ARG A 228 -9.36 8.45 -0.97
C ARG A 228 -9.55 7.39 -2.05
N TYR A 229 -10.74 6.79 -2.14
CA TYR A 229 -10.98 5.75 -3.15
C TYR A 229 -11.08 6.33 -4.56
N LEU A 230 -11.59 7.55 -4.71
CA LEU A 230 -11.54 8.28 -5.99
C LEU A 230 -10.08 8.45 -6.46
N ALA A 231 -9.17 8.82 -5.55
CA ALA A 231 -7.75 8.94 -5.88
C ALA A 231 -7.10 7.60 -6.28
N LEU A 232 -7.49 6.49 -5.65
CA LEU A 232 -7.02 5.15 -6.05
C LEU A 232 -7.57 4.73 -7.42
N ILE A 233 -8.84 5.05 -7.71
CA ILE A 233 -9.44 4.82 -9.03
C ILE A 233 -8.65 5.60 -10.09
N ASP A 234 -8.37 6.88 -9.83
CA ASP A 234 -7.63 7.75 -10.75
C ASP A 234 -6.22 7.27 -11.03
N GLU A 235 -5.51 6.86 -9.98
CA GLU A 235 -4.17 6.31 -10.12
C GLU A 235 -4.17 5.04 -10.99
N LEU A 236 -5.12 4.12 -10.77
CA LEU A 236 -5.22 2.89 -11.55
C LEU A 236 -5.63 3.16 -13.01
N LEU A 237 -6.61 4.04 -13.24
CA LEU A 237 -7.01 4.44 -14.59
C LEU A 237 -5.89 5.16 -15.34
N GLY A 238 -5.13 6.02 -14.65
CA GLY A 238 -3.93 6.67 -15.16
C GLY A 238 -2.86 5.70 -15.61
N ASN A 239 -2.80 4.52 -14.99
CA ASN A 239 -1.90 3.43 -15.38
C ASN A 239 -2.56 2.43 -16.36
N GLY A 240 -3.67 2.81 -17.00
CA GLY A 240 -4.28 2.09 -18.12
C GLY A 240 -5.06 0.83 -17.73
N VAL A 241 -5.56 0.75 -16.51
CA VAL A 241 -6.52 -0.31 -16.12
C VAL A 241 -7.85 -0.08 -16.84
N ASP A 242 -8.37 -1.14 -17.46
CA ASP A 242 -9.66 -1.08 -18.13
C ASP A 242 -10.80 -1.03 -17.10
N ILE A 243 -11.54 0.07 -17.09
CA ILE A 243 -12.70 0.30 -16.22
C ILE A 243 -13.87 -0.65 -16.53
N ASN A 244 -13.86 -1.30 -17.70
CA ASN A 244 -14.86 -2.28 -18.14
C ASN A 244 -14.32 -3.71 -18.23
N ALA A 245 -13.15 -3.98 -17.64
CA ALA A 245 -12.57 -5.32 -17.60
C ALA A 245 -13.58 -6.33 -17.03
N LYS A 246 -13.76 -7.49 -17.67
CA LYS A 246 -14.77 -8.48 -17.26
C LYS A 246 -14.13 -9.63 -16.48
N THR A 247 -14.75 -10.01 -15.37
CA THR A 247 -14.40 -11.27 -14.69
C THR A 247 -14.70 -12.49 -15.58
N TRP A 248 -14.03 -13.61 -15.33
CA TRP A 248 -14.17 -14.82 -16.14
C TRP A 248 -15.40 -15.65 -15.77
N ASP A 249 -15.84 -15.61 -14.52
CA ASP A 249 -17.01 -16.35 -14.03
C ASP A 249 -18.34 -15.79 -14.54
N LEU A 250 -18.69 -14.57 -14.10
CA LEU A 250 -19.97 -13.91 -14.36
C LEU A 250 -19.84 -12.82 -15.42
N GLY A 251 -18.63 -12.51 -15.91
CA GLY A 251 -18.46 -11.44 -16.88
C GLY A 251 -18.76 -10.06 -16.31
N TYR A 252 -18.61 -9.86 -15.00
CA TYR A 252 -18.92 -8.59 -14.37
C TYR A 252 -17.80 -7.59 -14.59
N THR A 253 -18.16 -6.35 -14.92
CA THR A 253 -17.26 -5.19 -14.87
C THR A 253 -17.03 -4.76 -13.42
N PRO A 254 -16.04 -3.87 -13.13
CA PRO A 254 -15.92 -3.22 -11.84
C PRO A 254 -17.25 -2.64 -11.34
N LEU A 255 -17.95 -1.85 -12.16
CA LEU A 255 -19.24 -1.25 -11.79
C LEU A 255 -20.28 -2.32 -11.41
N MET A 256 -20.39 -3.40 -12.19
CA MET A 256 -21.28 -4.51 -11.89
C MET A 256 -20.88 -5.24 -10.61
N ALA A 257 -19.59 -5.51 -10.40
CA ALA A 257 -19.09 -6.17 -9.19
C ALA A 257 -19.44 -5.37 -7.93
N GLY A 258 -19.35 -4.04 -8.00
CA GLY A 258 -19.78 -3.14 -6.93
C GLY A 258 -21.28 -3.20 -6.63
N LEU A 259 -22.13 -3.41 -7.63
CA LEU A 259 -23.59 -3.51 -7.46
C LEU A 259 -24.07 -4.93 -7.11
N ALA A 260 -23.27 -5.94 -7.42
CA ALA A 260 -23.60 -7.34 -7.20
C ALA A 260 -23.34 -7.84 -5.77
N SER A 261 -22.32 -7.30 -5.09
CA SER A 261 -22.02 -7.68 -3.71
C SER A 261 -23.14 -7.21 -2.78
N GLY A 262 -23.88 -8.15 -2.19
CA GLY A 262 -24.76 -7.83 -1.06
C GLY A 262 -23.92 -7.21 0.04
N GLY A 263 -24.39 -6.09 0.61
CA GLY A 263 -23.67 -5.40 1.69
C GLY A 263 -23.26 -6.37 2.80
N PHE A 264 -22.14 -6.11 3.47
CA PHE A 264 -21.53 -6.99 4.49
C PHE A 264 -22.37 -7.17 5.77
N GLY A 265 -23.70 -7.09 5.72
CA GLY A 265 -24.58 -7.21 6.88
C GLY A 265 -24.43 -6.06 7.89
N MET A 266 -23.70 -4.99 7.56
CA MET A 266 -23.33 -3.90 8.48
C MET A 266 -24.22 -2.66 8.38
N GLY A 267 -25.47 -2.78 7.90
CA GLY A 267 -26.41 -1.63 7.86
C GLY A 267 -25.93 -0.41 7.06
N THR A 268 -24.89 -0.57 6.23
CA THR A 268 -24.32 0.49 5.40
C THR A 268 -25.19 0.76 4.18
N SER A 269 -25.13 2.00 3.69
CA SER A 269 -25.88 2.53 2.56
C SER A 269 -25.52 1.79 1.25
N ALA A 270 -26.15 0.65 1.02
CA ALA A 270 -26.00 -0.07 -0.23
C ALA A 270 -26.42 0.81 -1.43
N CYS A 271 -25.60 0.83 -2.49
CA CYS A 271 -25.66 1.70 -3.67
C CYS A 271 -25.34 3.20 -3.46
N ASN A 272 -24.06 3.54 -3.24
CA ASN A 272 -23.54 4.91 -3.32
C ASN A 272 -23.60 5.45 -4.76
N HIS A 273 -24.60 6.29 -5.05
CA HIS A 273 -24.84 6.85 -6.38
C HIS A 273 -23.77 7.86 -6.83
N GLU A 274 -23.03 8.49 -5.92
CA GLU A 274 -21.93 9.41 -6.26
C GLU A 274 -20.74 8.63 -6.79
N MET A 275 -20.35 7.53 -6.15
CA MET A 275 -19.34 6.62 -6.68
C MET A 275 -19.76 5.99 -8.00
N VAL A 276 -21.02 5.57 -8.14
CA VAL A 276 -21.54 5.07 -9.42
C VAL A 276 -21.41 6.14 -10.51
N SER A 277 -21.83 7.37 -10.21
CA SER A 277 -21.67 8.52 -11.13
C SER A 277 -20.21 8.73 -11.49
N TYR A 278 -19.31 8.62 -10.52
CA TYR A 278 -17.87 8.74 -10.76
C TYR A 278 -17.36 7.68 -11.75
N PHE A 279 -17.67 6.40 -11.53
CA PHE A 279 -17.31 5.34 -12.48
C PHE A 279 -17.84 5.63 -13.89
N LEU A 280 -19.10 6.08 -14.02
CA LEU A 280 -19.71 6.43 -15.30
C LEU A 280 -18.98 7.60 -15.98
N THR A 281 -18.64 8.66 -15.24
CA THR A 281 -17.86 9.80 -15.78
C THR A 281 -16.46 9.42 -16.24
N ARG A 282 -15.94 8.27 -15.76
CA ARG A 282 -14.65 7.71 -16.19
C ARG A 282 -14.76 6.64 -17.26
N GLY A 283 -15.94 6.49 -17.87
CA GLY A 283 -16.17 5.61 -19.01
C GLY A 283 -16.58 4.18 -18.63
N ALA A 284 -17.02 3.94 -17.39
CA ALA A 284 -17.72 2.69 -17.08
C ALA A 284 -19.00 2.61 -17.91
N ASP A 285 -19.19 1.50 -18.62
CA ASP A 285 -20.36 1.28 -19.47
C ASP A 285 -21.42 0.49 -18.67
N PRO A 286 -22.57 1.13 -18.31
CA PRO A 286 -23.63 0.47 -17.55
C PRO A 286 -24.41 -0.55 -18.38
N ALA A 287 -24.27 -0.53 -19.72
CA ALA A 287 -24.97 -1.43 -20.64
C ALA A 287 -24.26 -2.77 -20.82
N VAL A 288 -23.05 -2.96 -20.26
CA VAL A 288 -22.34 -4.24 -20.34
C VAL A 288 -23.19 -5.34 -19.70
N VAL A 289 -23.37 -6.42 -20.45
CA VAL A 289 -24.11 -7.60 -20.01
C VAL A 289 -23.14 -8.67 -19.52
N GLY A 290 -23.39 -9.15 -18.29
CA GLY A 290 -22.73 -10.29 -17.70
C GLY A 290 -23.12 -11.61 -18.35
N LYS A 291 -22.42 -12.68 -18.04
CA LYS A 291 -22.73 -14.03 -18.52
C LYS A 291 -24.05 -14.58 -17.98
N ASP A 292 -24.55 -14.01 -16.89
CA ASP A 292 -25.86 -14.32 -16.31
C ASP A 292 -26.99 -13.45 -16.88
N GLY A 293 -26.71 -12.67 -17.93
CA GLY A 293 -27.67 -11.80 -18.59
C GLY A 293 -28.00 -10.50 -17.85
N LYS A 294 -27.31 -10.20 -16.74
CA LYS A 294 -27.56 -8.98 -15.96
C LYS A 294 -26.67 -7.83 -16.40
N THR A 295 -27.21 -6.61 -16.32
CA THR A 295 -26.51 -5.33 -16.42
C THR A 295 -26.25 -4.73 -15.03
N ALA A 296 -25.53 -3.61 -14.98
CA ALA A 296 -25.41 -2.82 -13.74
C ALA A 296 -26.79 -2.40 -13.19
N TYR A 297 -27.73 -2.04 -14.08
CA TYR A 297 -29.09 -1.68 -13.71
C TYR A 297 -29.85 -2.84 -13.05
N ASP A 298 -29.77 -4.05 -13.63
CA ASP A 298 -30.45 -5.23 -13.08
C ASP A 298 -29.95 -5.60 -11.69
N LEU A 299 -28.64 -5.42 -11.45
CA LEU A 299 -28.02 -5.66 -10.16
C LEU A 299 -28.49 -4.64 -9.12
N ALA A 300 -28.50 -3.35 -9.46
CA ALA A 300 -29.03 -2.30 -8.59
C ALA A 300 -30.54 -2.49 -8.31
N LEU A 301 -31.31 -2.92 -9.32
CA LEU A 301 -32.74 -3.14 -9.19
C LEU A 301 -33.02 -4.30 -8.24
N LYS A 302 -32.27 -5.40 -8.35
CA LYS A 302 -32.35 -6.51 -7.41
C LYS A 302 -32.17 -6.04 -5.96
N GLN A 303 -31.14 -5.23 -5.69
CA GLN A 303 -30.90 -4.69 -4.34
C GLN A 303 -32.05 -3.77 -3.89
N ALA A 304 -32.55 -2.89 -4.76
CA ALA A 304 -33.68 -2.02 -4.46
C ALA A 304 -34.94 -2.82 -4.09
N THR A 305 -35.25 -3.90 -4.82
CA THR A 305 -36.39 -4.79 -4.52
C THR A 305 -36.23 -5.56 -3.22
N GLN A 306 -35.00 -5.73 -2.73
CA GLN A 306 -34.68 -6.32 -1.43
C GLN A 306 -34.75 -5.31 -0.28
N GLY A 307 -35.21 -4.08 -0.55
CA GLY A 307 -35.44 -3.04 0.46
C GLY A 307 -34.32 -2.01 0.59
N VAL A 308 -33.27 -2.07 -0.26
CA VAL A 308 -32.19 -1.09 -0.24
C VAL A 308 -32.62 0.21 -0.92
N ARG A 309 -33.16 1.14 -0.14
CA ARG A 309 -33.74 2.40 -0.65
C ARG A 309 -32.75 3.30 -1.39
N ASN A 310 -31.47 3.26 -1.02
CA ASN A 310 -30.43 4.10 -1.63
C ASN A 310 -30.14 3.70 -3.09
N CYS A 311 -30.45 2.46 -3.48
CA CYS A 311 -30.37 2.03 -4.88
C CYS A 311 -31.36 2.79 -5.78
N ASN A 312 -32.42 3.41 -5.25
CA ASN A 312 -33.34 4.22 -6.06
C ASN A 312 -32.65 5.40 -6.76
N ALA A 313 -31.70 6.07 -6.09
CA ALA A 313 -30.92 7.14 -6.70
C ALA A 313 -29.98 6.56 -7.79
N THR A 314 -29.32 5.45 -7.48
CA THR A 314 -28.44 4.75 -8.41
C THR A 314 -29.17 4.28 -9.67
N LEU A 315 -30.41 3.78 -9.55
CA LEU A 315 -31.24 3.38 -10.69
C LEU A 315 -31.50 4.55 -11.65
N ARG A 316 -31.79 5.76 -11.11
CA ARG A 316 -31.99 6.96 -11.94
C ARG A 316 -30.71 7.35 -12.67
N VAL A 317 -29.56 7.30 -11.98
CA VAL A 317 -28.25 7.58 -12.59
C VAL A 317 -27.97 6.61 -13.73
N LEU A 318 -28.20 5.31 -13.53
CA LEU A 318 -27.99 4.28 -14.56
C LEU A 318 -28.97 4.42 -15.74
N GLN A 319 -30.23 4.84 -15.51
CA GLN A 319 -31.22 5.09 -16.57
C GLN A 319 -30.93 6.35 -17.39
N GLY A 320 -30.46 7.42 -16.74
CA GLY A 320 -30.07 8.66 -17.40
C GLY A 320 -28.77 8.55 -18.21
N SER A 321 -28.02 7.48 -18.00
CA SER A 321 -26.75 7.18 -18.67
C SER A 321 -27.00 6.34 -19.92
N ALA A 322 -27.61 6.94 -20.94
CA ALA A 322 -27.60 6.37 -22.30
C ALA A 322 -26.14 6.23 -22.78
N PRO A 323 -25.82 5.31 -23.73
CA PRO A 323 -24.45 5.11 -24.23
C PRO A 323 -23.99 6.36 -24.98
N THR A 324 -23.48 7.34 -24.25
CA THR A 324 -22.88 8.54 -24.81
C THR A 324 -21.51 8.15 -25.34
N ALA A 325 -21.32 8.38 -26.63
CA ALA A 325 -20.06 8.21 -27.33
C ALA A 325 -18.90 8.76 -26.49
N LYS A 326 -17.94 7.88 -26.16
CA LYS A 326 -16.58 8.14 -25.67
C LYS A 326 -16.25 9.61 -25.30
N ASN A 327 -16.94 10.18 -24.33
CA ASN A 327 -16.49 11.42 -23.69
C ASN A 327 -15.58 10.99 -22.54
N THR A 328 -14.40 10.47 -22.91
CA THR A 328 -13.26 10.43 -22.00
C THR A 328 -12.94 11.88 -21.63
N LEU A 329 -13.36 12.29 -20.43
CA LEU A 329 -12.71 13.41 -19.76
C LEU A 329 -11.20 13.11 -19.77
N PRO A 330 -10.36 14.02 -20.28
CA PRO A 330 -8.92 13.83 -20.21
C PRO A 330 -8.54 13.59 -18.75
N LEU A 331 -7.87 12.46 -18.50
CA LEU A 331 -7.13 12.29 -17.25
C LEU A 331 -6.17 13.50 -17.14
N PRO A 332 -6.03 14.13 -15.98
CA PRO A 332 -5.17 15.30 -15.84
C PRO A 332 -3.74 14.92 -16.22
N THR A 333 -3.32 15.34 -17.41
CA THR A 333 -1.93 15.30 -17.85
C THR A 333 -1.19 16.36 -17.05
N ARG A 334 -0.33 15.91 -16.14
CA ARG A 334 0.43 16.78 -15.26
C ARG A 334 1.67 17.29 -16.00
N GLU A 335 1.52 18.39 -16.74
CA GLU A 335 2.66 19.24 -17.09
C GLU A 335 3.09 20.07 -15.86
N PRO A 336 4.40 20.27 -15.63
CA PRO A 336 4.88 21.12 -14.56
C PRO A 336 4.50 22.59 -14.86
N GLN A 337 3.46 23.09 -14.18
CA GLN A 337 3.09 24.49 -14.29
C GLN A 337 4.15 25.38 -13.63
N ALA A 338 4.73 26.28 -14.43
CA ALA A 338 5.55 27.37 -13.96
C ALA A 338 4.70 28.36 -13.16
N VAL A 339 5.02 28.54 -11.88
CA VAL A 339 4.39 29.54 -11.02
C VAL A 339 5.34 30.72 -10.88
N THR A 340 4.91 31.88 -11.34
CA THR A 340 5.57 33.17 -11.13
C THR A 340 5.50 33.59 -9.66
N PRO A 341 6.59 34.09 -9.05
CA PRO A 341 6.61 34.43 -7.63
C PRO A 341 6.03 35.83 -7.35
N THR A 342 5.09 35.89 -6.42
CA THR A 342 4.76 37.10 -5.65
C THR A 342 5.51 37.07 -4.31
N ALA A 343 6.24 38.14 -4.01
CA ALA A 343 7.08 38.27 -2.82
C ALA A 343 6.26 38.60 -1.56
N GLY A 344 6.63 37.98 -0.43
CA GLY A 344 6.28 38.47 0.91
C GLY A 344 5.75 37.41 1.88
N GLY A 345 6.65 36.60 2.47
CA GLY A 345 6.35 35.72 3.61
C GLY A 345 7.63 35.49 4.43
N GLY A 346 7.62 35.88 5.70
CA GLY A 346 8.83 35.98 6.55
C GLY A 346 9.52 34.65 6.86
N LEU A 347 10.85 34.67 6.90
CA LEU A 347 11.78 33.56 7.21
C LEU A 347 11.70 33.03 8.65
N GLY A 348 10.84 33.57 9.52
CA GLY A 348 10.86 33.34 10.97
C GLY A 348 10.70 31.87 11.38
N ASN A 349 9.94 31.07 10.62
CA ASN A 349 9.74 29.64 10.88
C ASN A 349 10.80 28.73 10.21
N LEU A 350 11.66 29.29 9.34
CA LEU A 350 12.77 28.55 8.70
C LEU A 350 14.07 28.65 9.48
N ALA A 351 14.31 29.78 10.16
CA ALA A 351 15.60 30.04 10.77
C ALA A 351 15.86 29.10 11.96
N GLY A 352 17.04 28.48 11.97
CA GLY A 352 17.46 27.56 13.02
C GLY A 352 18.20 26.33 12.48
N PRO A 353 18.56 25.41 13.38
CA PRO A 353 19.19 24.14 13.04
C PRO A 353 18.19 23.12 12.49
N TRP A 354 18.66 22.36 11.51
CA TRP A 354 17.91 21.34 10.77
C TRP A 354 18.68 20.02 10.77
N LYS A 355 17.95 18.91 10.90
CA LYS A 355 18.49 17.56 10.78
C LYS A 355 17.54 16.70 9.97
N GLY A 356 18.07 15.84 9.13
CA GLY A 356 17.26 15.13 8.17
C GLY A 356 17.99 14.05 7.41
N VAL A 357 17.37 13.65 6.31
CA VAL A 357 17.88 12.64 5.39
C VAL A 357 17.70 13.08 3.94
N LEU A 358 18.67 12.75 3.11
CA LEU A 358 18.56 12.73 1.66
C LEU A 358 18.39 11.29 1.21
N ARG A 359 17.35 11.01 0.43
CA ARG A 359 17.10 9.72 -0.22
C ARG A 359 17.43 9.87 -1.70
N LEU A 360 18.68 9.60 -2.04
CA LEU A 360 19.17 9.66 -3.41
C LEU A 360 18.49 8.56 -4.22
N ARG A 361 18.07 8.90 -5.44
CA ARG A 361 17.48 7.98 -6.43
C ARG A 361 18.41 7.77 -7.61
N GLN A 362 19.29 8.74 -7.91
CA GLN A 362 20.32 8.66 -8.94
C GLN A 362 21.63 9.28 -8.42
N PRO A 363 22.80 8.75 -8.78
CA PRO A 363 23.02 7.60 -9.66
C PRO A 363 22.70 6.25 -9.01
N SER A 364 22.65 6.21 -7.67
CA SER A 364 22.38 5.01 -6.88
C SER A 364 21.38 5.31 -5.78
N VAL A 365 20.58 4.31 -5.42
CA VAL A 365 19.63 4.42 -4.30
C VAL A 365 20.40 4.36 -2.99
N MET A 366 20.49 5.47 -2.28
CA MET A 366 21.18 5.56 -0.99
C MET A 366 20.52 6.59 -0.08
N VAL A 367 20.67 6.40 1.23
CA VAL A 367 20.12 7.31 2.24
C VAL A 367 21.24 7.91 3.06
N VAL A 368 21.23 9.23 3.13
CA VAL A 368 22.34 10.01 3.65
C VAL A 368 21.80 10.93 4.75
N PRO A 369 22.24 10.78 6.01
CA PRO A 369 21.90 11.72 7.06
C PRO A 369 22.55 13.08 6.78
N VAL A 370 21.80 14.15 7.01
CA VAL A 370 22.24 15.53 6.81
C VAL A 370 21.86 16.35 8.03
N ASP A 371 22.77 17.22 8.42
CA ASP A 371 22.55 18.25 9.44
C ASP A 371 22.94 19.62 8.89
N GLY A 372 22.43 20.69 9.47
CA GLY A 372 22.72 22.03 9.00
C GLY A 372 21.91 23.11 9.68
N SER A 373 21.93 24.31 9.09
CA SER A 373 21.20 25.46 9.58
C SER A 373 20.72 26.35 8.45
N ILE A 374 19.64 27.08 8.73
CA ILE A 374 19.19 28.22 7.95
C ILE A 374 19.29 29.44 8.86
N GLU A 375 20.06 30.44 8.45
CA GLU A 375 20.20 31.67 9.21
C GLU A 375 18.98 32.59 9.01
N PRO A 376 18.73 33.54 9.94
CA PRO A 376 17.72 34.59 9.74
C PRO A 376 17.93 35.43 8.48
N SER A 377 19.17 35.49 7.98
CA SER A 377 19.56 36.12 6.71
C SER A 377 19.02 35.37 5.48
N GLY A 378 18.54 34.14 5.65
CA GLY A 378 18.20 33.21 4.58
C GLY A 378 19.40 32.40 4.07
N ALA A 379 20.59 32.57 4.62
CA ALA A 379 21.74 31.72 4.29
C ALA A 379 21.50 30.28 4.73
N VAL A 380 21.80 29.32 3.86
CA VAL A 380 21.62 27.88 4.10
C VAL A 380 22.99 27.23 4.15
N GLN A 381 23.21 26.37 5.14
CA GLN A 381 24.38 25.49 5.23
C GLN A 381 23.91 24.10 5.63
N LEU A 382 24.25 23.08 4.84
CA LEU A 382 23.96 21.67 5.07
C LEU A 382 25.26 20.88 4.98
N HIS A 383 25.39 19.86 5.80
CA HIS A 383 26.56 19.02 5.93
C HIS A 383 26.17 17.55 5.91
N VAL A 384 26.93 16.76 5.14
CA VAL A 384 26.83 15.30 5.11
C VAL A 384 28.02 14.74 5.90
N ALA A 385 27.79 14.37 7.16
CA ALA A 385 28.85 13.91 8.06
C ALA A 385 29.63 12.70 7.52
N SER A 386 28.97 11.79 6.79
CA SER A 386 29.60 10.57 6.27
C SER A 386 30.55 10.80 5.08
N SER A 387 30.39 11.91 4.35
CA SER A 387 31.20 12.19 3.15
C SER A 387 32.08 13.43 3.30
N GLY A 388 31.79 14.32 4.24
CA GLY A 388 32.45 15.63 4.35
C GLY A 388 31.96 16.65 3.31
N MET A 389 30.95 16.32 2.49
CA MET A 389 30.35 17.26 1.55
C MET A 389 29.58 18.35 2.30
N THR A 390 29.61 19.56 1.74
CA THR A 390 28.85 20.70 2.27
C THR A 390 28.02 21.33 1.17
N THR A 391 26.74 21.60 1.45
CA THR A 391 25.85 22.31 0.53
C THR A 391 25.50 23.65 1.15
N HIS A 392 25.70 24.73 0.42
CA HIS A 392 25.45 26.08 0.92
C HIS A 392 24.71 26.91 -0.12
N GLY A 393 24.05 27.97 0.31
CA GLY A 393 23.31 28.83 -0.59
C GLY A 393 22.36 29.76 0.16
N MET A 394 21.26 30.13 -0.49
CA MET A 394 20.27 31.03 0.11
C MET A 394 18.83 30.59 -0.19
N VAL A 395 17.93 30.92 0.74
CA VAL A 395 16.49 30.91 0.50
C VAL A 395 16.18 31.99 -0.54
N SER A 396 15.71 31.58 -1.71
CA SER A 396 15.43 32.48 -2.84
C SER A 396 13.95 32.80 -3.01
N GLY A 397 13.06 32.11 -2.28
CA GLY A 397 11.63 32.40 -2.31
C GLY A 397 10.85 31.67 -1.22
N VAL A 398 9.86 32.36 -0.64
CA VAL A 398 8.91 31.81 0.33
C VAL A 398 7.51 32.26 -0.09
N SER A 399 6.60 31.30 -0.28
CA SER A 399 5.20 31.54 -0.66
C SER A 399 4.28 30.57 0.06
N GLY A 400 3.65 31.03 1.13
CA GLY A 400 2.94 30.16 2.07
C GLY A 400 3.90 29.10 2.63
N ASP A 401 3.52 27.84 2.51
CA ASP A 401 4.34 26.70 2.93
C ASP A 401 5.43 26.33 1.92
N SER A 402 5.45 26.95 0.73
CA SER A 402 6.43 26.61 -0.32
C SER A 402 7.71 27.41 -0.17
N ILE A 403 8.84 26.71 -0.12
CA ILE A 403 10.18 27.31 0.00
C ILE A 403 11.00 26.92 -1.21
N THR A 404 11.76 27.88 -1.72
CA THR A 404 12.75 27.67 -2.78
C THR A 404 14.13 28.03 -2.27
N LEU A 405 15.10 27.14 -2.47
CA LEU A 405 16.51 27.35 -2.16
C LEU A 405 17.33 27.38 -3.46
N ARG A 406 18.36 28.22 -3.49
CA ARG A 406 19.43 28.18 -4.49
C ARG A 406 20.70 27.72 -3.83
N LEU A 407 21.24 26.59 -4.24
CA LEU A 407 22.29 25.87 -3.54
C LEU A 407 23.46 25.56 -4.47
N ARG A 408 24.65 25.41 -3.87
CA ARG A 408 25.87 24.84 -4.44
C ARG A 408 26.39 23.79 -3.48
N THR A 409 26.94 22.71 -4.01
CA THR A 409 27.56 21.64 -3.22
C THR A 409 29.06 21.67 -3.43
N ARG A 410 29.81 21.71 -2.33
CA ARG A 410 31.26 21.70 -2.30
C ARG A 410 31.75 20.31 -1.93
N ALA A 411 32.71 19.82 -2.71
CA ALA A 411 33.38 18.56 -2.48
C ALA A 411 34.17 18.59 -1.15
N PRO A 412 34.46 17.42 -0.55
CA PRO A 412 35.30 17.34 0.64
C PRO A 412 36.70 17.93 0.38
N GLN A 413 37.41 18.31 1.44
CA GLN A 413 38.75 18.88 1.30
C GLN A 413 39.69 17.93 0.54
N GLY A 414 40.32 18.43 -0.53
CA GLY A 414 41.22 17.65 -1.38
C GLY A 414 40.52 16.78 -2.44
N ALA A 415 39.20 16.84 -2.55
CA ALA A 415 38.43 16.13 -3.55
C ALA A 415 37.86 17.07 -4.62
N HIS A 416 37.58 16.51 -5.80
CA HIS A 416 37.03 17.23 -6.95
C HIS A 416 35.87 16.43 -7.56
N PHE A 417 34.88 17.13 -8.10
CA PHE A 417 33.83 16.54 -8.93
C PHE A 417 34.41 16.04 -10.26
N ALA A 418 33.63 15.25 -11.01
CA ALA A 418 34.07 14.63 -12.28
C ALA A 418 34.56 15.65 -13.34
N ASN A 419 34.12 16.90 -13.26
CA ASN A 419 34.55 18.00 -14.12
C ASN A 419 35.81 18.74 -13.59
N GLY A 420 36.44 18.25 -12.52
CA GLY A 420 37.59 18.87 -11.85
C GLY A 420 37.25 20.02 -10.90
N SER A 421 35.98 20.45 -10.80
CA SER A 421 35.60 21.54 -9.91
C SER A 421 35.55 21.08 -8.45
N VAL A 422 35.80 22.00 -7.52
CA VAL A 422 35.59 21.77 -6.07
C VAL A 422 34.16 22.08 -5.63
N GLU A 423 33.35 22.65 -6.52
CA GLU A 423 32.00 23.13 -6.25
C GLU A 423 31.09 22.92 -7.47
N THR A 424 29.84 22.53 -7.25
CA THR A 424 28.86 22.31 -8.32
C THR A 424 28.31 23.64 -8.88
N PRO A 425 27.80 23.64 -10.12
CA PRO A 425 26.92 24.71 -10.59
C PRO A 425 25.74 24.92 -9.63
N GLU A 426 25.24 26.15 -9.56
CA GLU A 426 24.06 26.46 -8.74
C GLU A 426 22.84 25.66 -9.23
N PHE A 427 22.11 25.09 -8.29
CA PHE A 427 20.87 24.36 -8.55
C PHE A 427 19.77 24.84 -7.61
N VAL A 428 18.52 24.62 -8.04
CA VAL A 428 17.33 25.10 -7.34
C VAL A 428 16.62 23.91 -6.69
N VAL A 429 16.25 24.07 -5.44
CA VAL A 429 15.47 23.08 -4.69
C VAL A 429 14.15 23.70 -4.29
N HIS A 430 13.06 22.99 -4.56
CA HIS A 430 11.72 23.37 -4.16
C HIS A 430 11.20 22.39 -3.12
N GLY A 431 10.64 22.89 -2.03
CA GLY A 431 10.02 22.06 -1.02
C GLY A 431 8.85 22.73 -0.33
N ARG A 432 8.22 21.99 0.57
CA ARG A 432 7.15 22.47 1.44
C ARG A 432 7.54 22.32 2.91
N LEU A 433 7.27 23.35 3.69
CA LEU A 433 7.41 23.37 5.13
C LEU A 433 6.03 23.23 5.78
N ALA A 434 5.86 22.19 6.57
CA ALA A 434 4.67 22.00 7.40
C ALA A 434 5.10 21.38 8.73
N ASP A 435 4.56 21.88 9.85
CA ASP A 435 4.77 21.34 11.20
C ASP A 435 6.25 21.13 11.60
N GLY A 436 7.13 22.05 11.18
CA GLY A 436 8.58 21.98 11.45
C GLY A 436 9.33 20.97 10.57
N VAL A 437 8.71 20.48 9.50
CA VAL A 437 9.29 19.53 8.54
C VAL A 437 9.34 20.17 7.15
N TYR A 438 10.54 20.32 6.61
CA TYR A 438 10.80 20.82 5.27
C TYR A 438 11.17 19.65 4.35
N ARG A 439 10.37 19.41 3.31
CA ARG A 439 10.56 18.26 2.41
C ARG A 439 10.24 18.57 0.96
N GLY A 440 10.84 17.80 0.05
CA GLY A 440 10.61 17.90 -1.39
C GLY A 440 11.53 16.98 -2.17
N ASP A 441 11.41 17.01 -3.49
CA ASP A 441 12.37 16.39 -4.39
C ASP A 441 13.44 17.43 -4.80
N TYR A 442 14.65 16.96 -5.10
CA TYR A 442 15.74 17.79 -5.60
C TYR A 442 16.41 17.15 -6.82
N THR A 443 16.99 18.01 -7.66
CA THR A 443 17.85 17.60 -8.77
C THR A 443 19.07 18.50 -8.74
N ALA A 444 20.19 17.94 -8.31
CA ALA A 444 21.48 18.60 -8.30
C ALA A 444 22.34 18.08 -9.47
N PRO A 445 23.47 18.74 -9.80
CA PRO A 445 24.30 18.33 -10.93
C PRO A 445 24.89 16.92 -10.81
N THR A 446 25.01 16.39 -9.60
CA THR A 446 25.66 15.11 -9.30
C THR A 446 24.68 13.99 -8.93
N ASP A 447 23.50 14.36 -8.44
CA ASP A 447 22.54 13.44 -7.86
C ASP A 447 21.12 14.03 -7.88
N SER A 448 20.14 13.15 -7.71
CA SER A 448 18.74 13.56 -7.56
C SER A 448 18.05 12.65 -6.57
N GLY A 449 17.03 13.16 -5.88
CA GLY A 449 16.38 12.40 -4.83
C GLY A 449 15.31 13.19 -4.09
N GLU A 450 14.96 12.69 -2.91
CA GLU A 450 14.07 13.35 -1.97
C GLU A 450 14.86 13.85 -0.76
N PHE A 451 14.48 14.98 -0.19
CA PHE A 451 14.99 15.46 1.09
C PHE A 451 13.86 15.58 2.11
N ILE A 452 14.15 15.25 3.36
CA ILE A 452 13.27 15.51 4.50
C ILE A 452 14.14 16.05 5.64
N LEU A 453 13.94 17.32 5.99
CA LEU A 453 14.63 18.00 7.07
C LEU A 453 13.62 18.36 8.17
N CYS A 454 13.93 18.05 9.41
CA CYS A 454 13.19 18.48 10.60
C CYS A 454 13.93 19.59 11.30
N SER A 455 13.20 20.57 11.82
CA SER A 455 13.74 21.51 12.80
C SER A 455 14.21 20.76 14.04
N GLU A 456 15.18 21.32 14.76
CA GLU A 456 15.70 20.70 15.98
C GLU A 456 14.63 20.41 17.04
N SER A 457 13.58 21.24 17.13
CA SER A 457 12.45 21.03 18.05
C SER A 457 11.63 19.79 17.73
N VAL A 458 11.59 19.37 16.47
CA VAL A 458 10.71 18.30 15.96
C VAL A 458 11.49 17.02 15.67
N TYR A 459 12.78 17.11 15.40
CA TYR A 459 13.66 15.98 15.10
C TYR A 459 13.66 14.84 16.13
N PRO A 460 13.61 15.09 17.47
CA PRO A 460 13.57 13.99 18.45
C PRO A 460 12.34 13.09 18.30
N VAL A 461 11.19 13.68 17.95
CA VAL A 461 9.87 13.00 17.93
C VAL A 461 9.43 12.52 16.55
N ARG A 462 10.02 13.02 15.46
CA ARG A 462 9.74 12.57 14.09
C ARG A 462 10.78 11.56 13.62
N SER A 463 10.34 10.35 13.29
CA SER A 463 11.20 9.31 12.71
C SER A 463 11.48 9.51 11.22
N GLU A 464 10.63 10.24 10.49
CA GLU A 464 10.75 10.44 9.03
C GLU A 464 12.00 11.20 8.58
N CYS A 465 12.59 12.00 9.48
CA CYS A 465 13.83 12.76 9.27
C CYS A 465 15.09 11.96 9.67
N LYS A 466 14.95 10.70 10.08
CA LYS A 466 16.05 9.83 10.46
C LYS A 466 16.16 8.70 9.43
N PRO A 467 17.36 8.14 9.22
CA PRO A 467 17.48 6.89 8.50
C PRO A 467 16.65 5.82 9.22
N SER A 468 15.86 5.06 8.48
CA SER A 468 15.25 3.84 9.02
C SER A 468 16.35 2.85 9.43
N PHE A 469 16.02 1.91 10.30
CA PHE A 469 16.96 0.84 10.67
C PHE A 469 17.47 0.09 9.43
N MET A 470 16.60 -0.12 8.44
CA MET A 470 16.94 -0.77 7.17
C MET A 470 17.83 0.10 6.28
N GLU A 471 17.58 1.42 6.25
CA GLU A 471 18.44 2.40 5.56
C GLU A 471 19.83 2.47 6.20
N ALA A 472 19.92 2.37 7.53
CA ALA A 472 21.19 2.33 8.27
C ALA A 472 22.00 1.05 8.01
N LEU A 473 21.34 -0.10 7.83
CA LEU A 473 22.00 -1.37 7.46
C LEU A 473 22.48 -1.37 6.00
N GLY A 474 21.74 -0.76 5.08
CA GLY A 474 22.11 -0.64 3.67
C GLY A 474 23.27 0.34 3.40
N GLY A 475 23.36 1.42 4.20
CA GLY A 475 24.41 2.44 4.08
C GLY A 475 25.82 1.98 4.44
N ALA A 476 25.98 0.81 5.07
CA ALA A 476 27.29 0.28 5.44
C ALA A 476 28.03 -0.41 4.26
N ILE A 477 27.38 -0.63 3.10
CA ILE A 477 27.92 -1.51 2.04
C ILE A 477 27.82 -0.90 0.62
N GLY A 478 27.46 0.38 0.44
CA GLY A 478 27.23 0.94 -0.90
C GLY A 478 27.72 2.36 -1.12
N GLY A 479 28.91 2.49 -1.72
CA GLY A 479 29.22 3.56 -2.68
C GLY A 479 29.24 5.02 -2.17
N VAL A 480 30.30 5.41 -1.46
CA VAL A 480 30.69 6.84 -1.31
C VAL A 480 31.93 7.19 -2.15
N LEU A 481 32.45 6.28 -2.96
CA LEU A 481 33.70 6.49 -3.72
C LEU A 481 33.57 6.52 -5.25
N GLU A 482 32.39 6.32 -5.84
CA GLU A 482 32.26 6.30 -7.31
C GLU A 482 32.01 7.66 -7.97
N ALA A 483 31.70 8.71 -7.20
CA ALA A 483 31.50 10.07 -7.74
C ALA A 483 32.74 10.99 -7.62
N LEU A 484 33.73 10.60 -6.82
CA LEU A 484 34.99 11.32 -6.69
C LEU A 484 36.03 10.58 -7.51
N GLY A 485 36.36 11.12 -8.68
CA GLY A 485 37.40 10.59 -9.54
C GLY A 485 38.72 10.52 -8.77
N THR A 486 39.04 9.34 -8.26
CA THR A 486 40.37 9.02 -7.75
C THR A 486 41.07 8.18 -8.80
N SER A 487 42.11 8.75 -9.38
CA SER A 487 43.20 7.99 -9.98
C SER A 487 44.51 8.57 -9.45
N PRO A 488 45.52 7.72 -9.29
CA PRO A 488 46.62 7.88 -8.33
C PRO A 488 47.55 9.08 -8.57
#